data_AF-A0A1Q3VYT7-F1
#
_entry.id   AF-A0A1Q3VYT7-F1
#
_cell.length_a   1.000
_cell.length_b   1.000
_cell.length_c   1.000
_cell.angle_alpha   90.00
_cell.angle_beta   90.00
_cell.angle_gamma   90.00
#
_symmetry.space_group_name_H-M   'P 1'
#
loop_
_entity.id
_entity.type
_entity.pdbx_description
1 polymer ?
#
loop_
_entity_poly.entity_id
_entity_poly.type
_entity_poly.pdbx_seq_one_letter_code
_entity_poly.pdbx_strand_id
1 'polypeptide(L)'
;MSAFAITSSESLVDLLHHIETAPNGAEASACAVSALGIVRDGVITGEGPTTAGRVHFSRSLDADDAAWCARILTGRAITDQPVSRAEAEALFQINEAAADRSDDGLFDDLFAKAIVHHAASASGLPVPSRAVALSPQTSIDSWAPTRAVGVNIEVLEWISAQMRGKRRSSRVLTGLVAATLIGAATLPVAQSLPTIIDLGM
;
A
#
# COMPACT_ATOMS: atom_id res chain seq x y z
N MET A 1 -6.81 11.80 27.43
CA MET A 1 -6.26 11.86 26.05
C MET A 1 -4.76 11.75 26.17
N SER A 2 -4.24 10.52 26.30
CA SER A 2 -2.80 10.28 26.38
C SER A 2 -2.28 10.06 24.96
N ALA A 3 -1.46 10.99 24.49
CA ALA A 3 -0.62 10.79 23.32
C ALA A 3 0.44 9.76 23.70
N PHE A 4 0.32 8.55 23.17
CA PHE A 4 1.35 7.53 23.29
C PHE A 4 2.56 8.00 22.48
N ALA A 5 3.54 8.59 23.17
CA ALA A 5 4.83 8.91 22.56
C ALA A 5 5.53 7.57 22.31
N ILE A 6 5.47 7.10 21.06
CA ILE A 6 6.25 5.95 20.61
C ILE A 6 7.73 6.36 20.78
N THR A 7 8.38 5.74 21.76
CA THR A 7 9.77 6.04 22.12
C THR A 7 10.68 5.51 21.00
N SER A 8 11.71 6.27 20.62
CA SER A 8 12.55 6.09 19.42
C SER A 8 13.38 4.78 19.32
N SER A 9 13.00 3.69 19.98
CA SER A 9 13.72 2.41 19.92
C SER A 9 12.81 1.19 20.20
N GLU A 10 11.54 1.21 19.83
CA GLU A 10 10.78 -0.06 19.82
C GLU A 10 11.33 -0.99 18.74
N SER A 11 11.68 -2.21 19.13
CA SER A 11 12.19 -3.20 18.19
C SER A 11 11.05 -3.70 17.30
N LEU A 12 11.38 -4.18 16.08
CA LEU A 12 10.38 -4.79 15.20
C LEU A 12 9.63 -5.95 15.90
N VAL A 13 10.32 -6.69 16.77
CA VAL A 13 9.73 -7.80 17.53
C VAL A 13 8.65 -7.30 18.50
N ASP A 14 8.92 -6.20 19.20
CA ASP A 14 7.96 -5.61 20.13
C ASP A 14 6.74 -5.08 19.38
N LEU A 15 6.94 -4.39 18.27
CA LEU A 15 5.85 -3.89 17.42
C LEU A 15 4.96 -5.03 16.91
N LEU A 16 5.57 -6.10 16.40
CA LEU A 16 4.83 -7.28 15.95
C LEU A 16 4.08 -7.96 17.09
N HIS A 17 4.67 -8.03 18.28
CA HIS A 17 3.97 -8.55 19.45
C HIS A 17 2.71 -7.73 19.74
N HIS A 18 2.81 -6.40 19.79
CA HIS A 18 1.66 -5.53 20.01
C HIS A 18 0.59 -5.67 18.92
N ILE A 19 0.98 -5.77 17.65
CA ILE A 19 0.06 -5.98 16.52
C ILE A 19 -0.73 -7.31 16.65
N GLU A 20 -0.19 -8.30 17.34
CA GLU A 20 -0.82 -9.62 17.52
C GLU A 20 -1.62 -9.76 18.83
N THR A 21 -1.28 -9.01 19.87
CA THR A 21 -1.80 -9.21 21.24
C THR A 21 -2.50 -8.01 21.83
N ALA A 22 -2.38 -6.82 21.24
CA ALA A 22 -2.94 -5.61 21.83
C ALA A 22 -4.47 -5.71 21.98
N PRO A 23 -5.02 -5.30 23.12
CA PRO A 23 -6.46 -5.29 23.35
C PRO A 23 -7.17 -4.17 22.60
N ASN A 24 -6.42 -3.13 22.21
CA ASN A 24 -6.92 -1.95 21.52
C ASN A 24 -6.42 -1.91 20.07
N GLY A 25 -7.38 -1.89 19.15
CA GLY A 25 -7.15 -1.80 17.72
C GLY A 25 -6.39 -0.55 17.25
N ALA A 26 -6.63 0.59 17.89
CA ALA A 26 -5.99 1.85 17.50
C ALA A 26 -4.49 1.86 17.85
N GLU A 27 -4.12 1.30 19.00
CA GLU A 27 -2.72 1.14 19.41
C GLU A 27 -1.98 0.16 18.49
N ALA A 28 -2.62 -0.97 18.19
CA ALA A 28 -2.09 -1.95 17.24
C ALA A 28 -1.89 -1.34 15.84
N SER A 29 -2.83 -0.50 15.38
CA SER A 29 -2.70 0.19 14.09
C SER A 29 -1.54 1.20 14.10
N ALA A 30 -1.33 1.93 15.20
CA ALA A 30 -0.16 2.81 15.34
C ALA A 30 1.16 2.01 15.32
N CYS A 31 1.19 0.84 15.97
CA CYS A 31 2.33 -0.07 15.91
C CYS A 31 2.55 -0.60 14.47
N ALA A 32 1.48 -0.90 13.73
CA ALA A 32 1.56 -1.31 12.34
C ALA A 32 2.18 -0.23 11.45
N VAL A 33 1.80 1.04 11.64
CA VAL A 33 2.41 2.18 10.93
C VAL A 33 3.91 2.26 11.22
N SER A 34 4.32 2.15 12.50
CA SER A 34 5.74 2.15 12.88
C SER A 34 6.49 0.97 12.26
N ALA A 35 5.91 -0.23 12.26
CA ALA A 35 6.51 -1.43 11.66
C ALA A 35 6.65 -1.30 10.14
N LEU A 36 5.66 -0.72 9.43
CA LEU A 36 5.77 -0.40 8.01
C LEU A 36 6.88 0.65 7.76
N GLY A 37 7.08 1.59 8.69
CA GLY A 37 8.23 2.51 8.66
C GLY A 37 9.58 1.78 8.69
N ILE A 38 9.71 0.73 9.49
CA ILE A 38 10.92 -0.11 9.53
C ILE A 38 11.12 -0.84 8.20
N VAL A 39 10.05 -1.38 7.60
CA VAL A 39 10.13 -2.00 6.26
C VAL A 39 10.59 -0.99 5.23
N ARG A 40 10.03 0.23 5.22
CA ARG A 40 10.45 1.33 4.35
C ARG A 40 11.94 1.63 4.52
N ASP A 41 12.41 1.74 5.76
CA ASP A 41 13.80 2.07 6.03
C ASP A 41 14.73 0.95 5.53
N GLY A 42 14.34 -0.32 5.71
CA GLY A 42 15.01 -1.47 5.10
C GLY A 42 15.04 -1.41 3.56
N VAL A 43 13.93 -1.04 2.91
CA VAL A 43 13.89 -0.82 1.45
C VAL A 43 14.83 0.32 1.04
N ILE A 44 14.95 1.39 1.83
CA ILE A 44 15.84 2.52 1.51
C ILE A 44 17.31 2.10 1.64
N THR A 45 17.69 1.46 2.74
CA THR A 45 19.09 1.20 3.08
C THR A 45 19.61 -0.11 2.52
N GLY A 46 18.75 -1.11 2.32
CA GLY A 46 19.14 -2.51 2.15
C GLY A 46 19.45 -3.23 3.47
N GLU A 47 19.35 -2.54 4.60
CA GLU A 47 19.80 -3.01 5.91
C GLU A 47 18.68 -2.86 6.95
N GLY A 48 18.65 -3.75 7.94
CA GLY A 48 17.76 -3.63 9.08
C GLY A 48 17.13 -4.97 9.48
N PRO A 49 16.20 -4.95 10.43
CA PRO A 49 15.61 -6.17 10.96
C PRO A 49 14.74 -6.93 9.94
N THR A 50 14.23 -6.24 8.91
CA THR A 50 13.43 -6.86 7.84
C THR A 50 14.28 -7.49 6.73
N THR A 51 15.54 -7.09 6.62
CA THR A 51 16.53 -7.61 5.66
C THR A 51 17.63 -8.46 6.32
N ALA A 52 17.51 -8.71 7.62
CA ALA A 52 18.50 -9.45 8.39
C ALA A 52 18.65 -10.89 7.85
N GLY A 53 19.90 -11.28 7.57
CA GLY A 53 20.24 -12.63 7.13
C GLY A 53 20.00 -12.92 5.64
N ARG A 54 19.67 -11.92 4.83
CA ARG A 54 19.52 -12.05 3.36
C ARG A 54 20.26 -10.93 2.62
N VAL A 55 20.57 -11.16 1.34
CA VAL A 55 21.16 -10.12 0.48
C VAL A 55 20.04 -9.22 0.01
N HIS A 56 20.05 -7.96 0.45
CA HIS A 56 19.04 -6.97 0.11
C HIS A 56 19.72 -5.67 -0.29
N PHE A 57 19.28 -5.08 -1.40
CA PHE A 57 19.95 -3.90 -1.96
C PHE A 57 19.17 -2.63 -1.64
N SER A 58 19.91 -1.55 -1.44
CA SER A 58 19.33 -0.22 -1.29
C SER A 58 18.38 0.08 -2.46
N ARG A 59 17.18 0.55 -2.10
CA ARG A 59 16.08 0.91 -3.00
C ARG A 59 15.46 -0.28 -3.74
N SER A 60 15.74 -1.53 -3.38
CA SER A 60 15.05 -2.71 -3.92
C SER A 60 13.90 -3.13 -3.02
N LEU A 61 12.79 -3.60 -3.62
CA LEU A 61 11.68 -4.23 -2.92
C LEU A 61 11.45 -5.60 -3.54
N ASP A 62 11.54 -6.63 -2.71
CA ASP A 62 11.38 -8.03 -3.09
C ASP A 62 10.18 -8.72 -2.41
N ALA A 63 10.02 -10.01 -2.69
CA ALA A 63 8.90 -10.79 -2.19
C ALA A 63 8.83 -10.87 -0.65
N ASP A 64 9.97 -10.83 0.05
CA ASP A 64 9.97 -10.88 1.51
C ASP A 64 9.55 -9.52 2.11
N ASP A 65 9.90 -8.39 1.48
CA ASP A 65 9.41 -7.08 1.90
C ASP A 65 7.89 -6.97 1.72
N ALA A 66 7.38 -7.51 0.61
CA ALA A 66 5.94 -7.62 0.37
C ALA A 66 5.27 -8.51 1.45
N ALA A 67 5.89 -9.63 1.80
CA ALA A 67 5.42 -10.53 2.85
C ALA A 67 5.43 -9.86 4.23
N TRP A 68 6.44 -9.04 4.55
CA TRP A 68 6.47 -8.24 5.77
C TRP A 68 5.29 -7.27 5.84
N CYS A 69 5.01 -6.53 4.75
CA CYS A 69 3.87 -5.63 4.68
C CYS A 69 2.54 -6.37 4.89
N ALA A 70 2.36 -7.51 4.22
CA ALA A 70 1.15 -8.32 4.36
C ALA A 70 0.97 -8.82 5.80
N ARG A 71 2.04 -9.33 6.42
CA ARG A 71 2.02 -9.80 7.81
C ARG A 71 1.66 -8.68 8.78
N ILE A 72 2.28 -7.50 8.63
CA ILE A 72 2.01 -6.35 9.50
C ILE A 72 0.54 -5.92 9.38
N LEU A 73 -0.01 -5.84 8.16
CA LEU A 73 -1.38 -5.38 7.93
C LEU A 73 -2.47 -6.37 8.33
N THR A 74 -2.13 -7.65 8.46
CA THR A 74 -3.08 -8.75 8.77
C THR A 74 -2.96 -9.28 10.19
N GLY A 75 -2.16 -8.61 11.03
CA GLY A 75 -1.99 -8.97 12.44
C GLY A 75 -3.31 -9.05 13.21
N ARG A 76 -3.38 -9.96 14.18
CA ARG A 76 -4.64 -10.35 14.81
C ARG A 76 -5.40 -9.20 15.47
N ALA A 77 -4.72 -8.23 16.06
CA ALA A 77 -5.38 -7.12 16.76
C ALA A 77 -6.01 -6.09 15.80
N ILE A 78 -5.66 -6.10 14.51
CA ILE A 78 -6.17 -5.15 13.50
C ILE A 78 -6.93 -5.81 12.35
N THR A 79 -6.99 -7.14 12.30
CA THR A 79 -7.53 -7.89 11.17
C THR A 79 -9.01 -7.60 10.86
N ASP A 80 -9.78 -7.27 11.89
CA ASP A 80 -11.21 -6.95 11.78
C ASP A 80 -11.51 -5.45 11.64
N GLN A 81 -10.48 -4.60 11.62
CA GLN A 81 -10.64 -3.15 11.44
C GLN A 81 -10.36 -2.74 10.00
N PRO A 82 -10.96 -1.65 9.48
CA PRO A 82 -10.60 -1.13 8.17
C PRO A 82 -9.17 -0.61 8.09
N VAL A 83 -8.50 -0.74 6.94
CA VAL A 83 -7.19 -0.10 6.71
C VAL A 83 -7.30 1.39 7.00
N SER A 84 -6.45 1.89 7.89
CA SER A 84 -6.42 3.29 8.28
C SER A 84 -5.71 4.12 7.21
N ARG A 85 -5.97 5.43 7.22
CA ARG A 85 -5.27 6.36 6.32
C ARG A 85 -3.77 6.35 6.56
N ALA A 86 -3.33 6.28 7.82
CA ALA A 86 -1.91 6.29 8.17
C ALA A 86 -1.17 5.04 7.64
N GLU A 87 -1.79 3.86 7.71
CA GLU A 87 -1.23 2.63 7.13
C GLU A 87 -1.15 2.72 5.60
N ALA A 88 -2.20 3.25 4.97
CA ALA A 88 -2.22 3.48 3.52
C ALA A 88 -1.12 4.47 3.09
N GLU A 89 -0.91 5.56 3.84
CA GLU A 89 0.18 6.51 3.62
C GLU A 89 1.56 5.86 3.81
N ALA A 90 1.73 4.96 4.79
CA ALA A 90 2.97 4.20 4.96
C ALA A 90 3.27 3.30 3.75
N LEU A 91 2.27 2.63 3.18
CA LEU A 91 2.45 1.86 1.94
C LEU A 91 2.83 2.73 0.74
N PHE A 92 2.24 3.93 0.62
CA PHE A 92 2.67 4.91 -0.39
C PHE A 92 4.16 5.26 -0.24
N GLN A 93 4.64 5.46 1.00
CA GLN A 93 6.05 5.75 1.26
C GLN A 93 6.97 4.57 0.93
N ILE A 94 6.54 3.32 1.19
CA ILE A 94 7.29 2.12 0.79
C ILE A 94 7.36 2.02 -0.74
N ASN A 95 6.24 2.23 -1.44
CA ASN A 95 6.21 2.25 -2.90
C ASN A 95 7.15 3.32 -3.48
N GLU A 96 7.23 4.50 -2.86
CA GLU A 96 8.18 5.54 -3.23
C GLU A 96 9.62 5.18 -2.92
N ALA A 97 9.85 4.41 -1.86
CA ALA A 97 11.17 3.96 -1.45
C ALA A 97 11.75 2.92 -2.42
N ALA A 98 10.90 2.15 -3.10
CA ALA A 98 11.33 1.14 -4.06
C ALA A 98 11.68 1.77 -5.42
N ALA A 99 12.97 1.82 -5.76
CA ALA A 99 13.45 2.16 -7.11
C ALA A 99 13.67 0.93 -7.99
N ASP A 100 13.75 -0.26 -7.42
CA ASP A 100 13.83 -1.53 -8.14
C ASP A 100 12.84 -2.55 -7.54
N ARG A 101 12.32 -3.45 -8.36
CA ARG A 101 11.24 -4.38 -8.00
C ARG A 101 11.55 -5.79 -8.47
N SER A 102 11.54 -6.74 -7.54
CA SER A 102 11.75 -8.17 -7.79
C SER A 102 10.74 -9.05 -7.03
N ASP A 103 9.61 -8.46 -6.62
CA ASP A 103 8.55 -9.09 -5.83
C ASP A 103 7.44 -9.73 -6.67
N ASP A 104 7.63 -9.86 -7.99
CA ASP A 104 6.62 -10.42 -8.92
C ASP A 104 5.23 -9.75 -8.84
N GLY A 105 5.17 -8.50 -8.39
CA GLY A 105 3.92 -7.73 -8.24
C GLY A 105 3.12 -8.03 -6.97
N LEU A 106 3.66 -8.83 -6.04
CA LEU A 106 3.01 -9.15 -4.76
C LEU A 106 2.70 -7.89 -3.95
N PHE A 107 3.64 -6.94 -3.89
CA PHE A 107 3.41 -5.68 -3.19
C PHE A 107 2.41 -4.79 -3.93
N ASP A 108 2.38 -4.82 -5.26
CA ASP A 108 1.43 -4.02 -6.05
C ASP A 108 -0.02 -4.47 -5.83
N ASP A 109 -0.24 -5.79 -5.78
CA ASP A 109 -1.55 -6.38 -5.44
C ASP A 109 -1.99 -6.01 -4.02
N LEU A 110 -1.12 -6.22 -3.02
CA LEU A 110 -1.36 -5.86 -1.62
C LEU A 110 -1.68 -4.36 -1.49
N PHE A 111 -0.85 -3.51 -2.11
CA PHE A 111 -0.97 -2.07 -2.06
C PHE A 111 -2.29 -1.61 -2.66
N ALA A 112 -2.65 -2.11 -3.84
CA ALA A 112 -3.91 -1.78 -4.49
C ALA A 112 -5.12 -2.18 -3.63
N LYS A 113 -5.12 -3.40 -3.07
CA LYS A 113 -6.16 -3.88 -2.16
C LYS A 113 -6.27 -3.01 -0.91
N ALA A 114 -5.14 -2.64 -0.30
CA ALA A 114 -5.13 -1.81 0.91
C ALA A 114 -5.68 -0.40 0.67
N ILE A 115 -5.29 0.26 -0.43
CA ILE A 115 -5.81 1.60 -0.76
C ILE A 115 -7.30 1.56 -1.05
N VAL A 116 -7.78 0.59 -1.82
CA VAL A 116 -9.21 0.44 -2.13
C VAL A 116 -10.01 0.08 -0.89
N HIS A 117 -9.46 -0.75 0.01
CA HIS A 117 -10.11 -1.11 1.28
C HIS A 117 -10.29 0.11 2.17
N HIS A 118 -9.24 0.89 2.35
CA HIS A 118 -9.31 2.17 3.06
C HIS A 118 -10.35 3.08 2.42
N ALA A 119 -10.29 3.24 1.09
CA ALA A 119 -11.15 4.18 0.38
C ALA A 119 -12.63 3.82 0.49
N ALA A 120 -12.97 2.55 0.29
CA ALA A 120 -14.32 2.05 0.41
C ALA A 120 -14.84 2.21 1.85
N SER A 121 -14.06 1.80 2.86
CA SER A 121 -14.47 1.92 4.26
C SER A 121 -14.60 3.37 4.72
N ALA A 122 -13.66 4.25 4.36
CA ALA A 122 -13.71 5.67 4.70
C ALA A 122 -14.90 6.38 4.03
N SER A 123 -15.41 5.80 2.95
CA SER A 123 -16.63 6.26 2.27
C SER A 123 -17.92 5.65 2.83
N GLY A 124 -17.82 4.83 3.89
CA GLY A 124 -18.97 4.17 4.52
C GLY A 124 -19.49 2.96 3.73
N LEU A 125 -18.75 2.48 2.72
CA LEU A 125 -19.11 1.28 1.98
C LEU A 125 -18.73 0.03 2.78
N PRO A 126 -19.51 -1.06 2.68
CA PRO A 126 -19.19 -2.30 3.35
C PRO A 126 -17.92 -2.90 2.74
N VAL A 127 -16.98 -3.30 3.59
CA VAL A 127 -15.75 -4.00 3.19
C VAL A 127 -15.61 -5.27 4.02
N PRO A 128 -15.04 -6.36 3.47
CA PRO A 128 -14.71 -7.54 4.25
C PRO A 128 -13.57 -7.24 5.24
N SER A 129 -13.28 -8.16 6.16
CA SER A 129 -12.13 -8.04 7.07
C SER A 129 -10.81 -7.97 6.28
N ARG A 130 -9.75 -7.39 6.88
CA ARG A 130 -8.45 -7.25 6.21
C ARG A 130 -7.86 -8.60 5.83
N ALA A 131 -8.01 -9.62 6.67
CA ALA A 131 -7.56 -10.98 6.36
C ALA A 131 -8.15 -11.51 5.04
N VAL A 132 -9.41 -11.19 4.74
CA VAL A 132 -10.07 -11.57 3.50
C VAL A 132 -9.68 -10.62 2.37
N ALA A 133 -9.80 -9.30 2.59
CA ALA A 133 -9.59 -8.28 1.55
C ALA A 133 -8.16 -8.28 0.99
N LEU A 134 -7.17 -8.44 1.87
CA LEU A 134 -5.74 -8.34 1.56
C LEU A 134 -5.10 -9.70 1.24
N SER A 135 -5.86 -10.79 1.31
CA SER A 135 -5.35 -12.12 0.96
C SER A 135 -4.92 -12.15 -0.51
N PRO A 136 -3.77 -12.78 -0.85
CA PRO A 136 -3.35 -12.94 -2.24
C PRO A 136 -4.37 -13.72 -3.10
N GLN A 137 -5.13 -14.62 -2.49
CA GLN A 137 -6.11 -15.46 -3.19
C GLN A 137 -7.43 -14.72 -3.46
N THR A 138 -7.69 -13.62 -2.75
CA THR A 138 -8.92 -12.83 -2.94
C THR A 138 -8.71 -11.84 -4.07
N SER A 139 -9.46 -11.96 -5.17
CA SER A 139 -9.46 -10.92 -6.20
C SER A 139 -10.06 -9.62 -5.66
N ILE A 140 -9.45 -8.47 -5.98
CA ILE A 140 -9.97 -7.16 -5.59
C ILE A 140 -11.39 -6.94 -6.13
N ASP A 141 -11.69 -7.41 -7.34
CA ASP A 141 -13.00 -7.27 -7.98
C ASP A 141 -14.13 -8.04 -7.27
N SER A 142 -13.78 -8.99 -6.40
CA SER A 142 -14.76 -9.79 -5.66
C SER A 142 -15.44 -9.02 -4.52
N TRP A 143 -14.84 -7.93 -4.05
CA TRP A 143 -15.34 -7.14 -2.93
C TRP A 143 -15.24 -5.64 -3.13
N ALA A 144 -14.33 -5.16 -3.99
CA ALA A 144 -14.17 -3.75 -4.23
C ALA A 144 -15.39 -3.14 -4.92
N PRO A 145 -15.76 -1.90 -4.59
CA PRO A 145 -16.79 -1.18 -5.33
C PRO A 145 -16.42 -1.09 -6.81
N THR A 146 -17.19 -1.73 -7.69
CA THR A 146 -16.94 -1.75 -9.15
C THR A 146 -17.24 -0.41 -9.84
N ARG A 147 -17.80 0.56 -9.11
CA ARG A 147 -18.09 1.91 -9.59
C ARG A 147 -17.77 2.92 -8.48
N ALA A 148 -17.30 4.10 -8.86
CA ALA A 148 -17.07 5.26 -7.97
C ALA A 148 -18.32 5.73 -7.20
N VAL A 149 -19.50 5.17 -7.51
CA VAL A 149 -20.77 5.56 -6.91
C VAL A 149 -20.73 5.24 -5.41
N GLY A 150 -20.64 6.29 -4.60
CA GLY A 150 -20.57 6.17 -3.14
C GLY A 150 -19.16 6.26 -2.56
N VAL A 151 -18.10 6.42 -3.37
CA VAL A 151 -16.76 6.74 -2.85
C VAL A 151 -16.68 8.25 -2.57
N ASN A 152 -16.24 8.62 -1.37
CA ASN A 152 -16.13 10.01 -0.92
C ASN A 152 -15.10 10.76 -1.78
N ILE A 153 -15.51 11.92 -2.30
CA ILE A 153 -14.68 12.79 -3.14
C ILE A 153 -13.39 13.19 -2.42
N GLU A 154 -13.42 13.47 -1.11
CA GLU A 154 -12.22 13.86 -0.35
C GLU A 154 -11.17 12.73 -0.32
N VAL A 155 -11.63 11.49 -0.23
CA VAL A 155 -10.76 10.30 -0.26
C VAL A 155 -10.15 10.15 -1.64
N LEU A 156 -10.95 10.34 -2.70
CA LEU A 156 -10.51 10.31 -4.09
C LEU A 156 -9.50 11.41 -4.40
N GLU A 157 -9.71 12.62 -3.88
CA GLU A 157 -8.79 13.74 -4.00
C GLU A 157 -7.47 13.47 -3.27
N TRP A 158 -7.54 12.90 -2.07
CA TRP A 158 -6.34 12.49 -1.32
C TRP A 158 -5.54 11.43 -2.08
N ILE A 159 -6.17 10.37 -2.60
CA ILE A 159 -5.49 9.36 -3.44
C ILE A 159 -4.85 10.04 -4.64
N SER A 160 -5.60 10.90 -5.33
CA SER A 160 -5.11 11.62 -6.50
C SER A 160 -3.90 12.52 -6.17
N ALA A 161 -3.90 13.17 -5.01
CA ALA A 161 -2.79 13.98 -4.52
C ALA A 161 -1.55 13.12 -4.22
N GLN A 162 -1.74 11.95 -3.58
CA GLN A 162 -0.66 10.97 -3.40
C GLN A 162 -0.05 10.53 -4.74
N MET A 163 -0.86 10.40 -5.79
CA MET A 163 -0.39 9.96 -7.11
C MET A 163 0.30 11.07 -7.92
N ARG A 164 -0.16 12.33 -7.81
CA ARG A 164 0.31 13.46 -8.64
C ARG A 164 1.77 13.85 -8.39
N GLY A 165 2.29 13.60 -7.19
CA GLY A 165 3.66 13.98 -6.80
C GLY A 165 4.75 12.99 -7.21
N LYS A 166 4.40 11.81 -7.75
CA LYS A 166 5.28 10.64 -7.69
C LYS A 166 5.56 10.07 -9.09
N ARG A 167 6.82 10.20 -9.54
CA ARG A 167 7.31 9.86 -10.89
C ARG A 167 7.17 8.37 -11.27
N ARG A 168 6.80 7.51 -10.32
CA ARG A 168 6.54 6.06 -10.52
C ARG A 168 5.26 5.65 -9.78
N SER A 169 4.13 5.82 -10.45
CA SER A 169 2.88 5.17 -10.07
C SER A 169 2.90 3.73 -10.59
N SER A 170 2.61 2.73 -9.74
CA SER A 170 2.38 1.35 -10.21
C SER A 170 1.30 1.34 -11.29
N ARG A 171 1.54 0.60 -12.39
CA ARG A 171 0.58 0.43 -13.49
C ARG A 171 -0.74 -0.19 -13.00
N VAL A 172 -0.68 -0.99 -11.93
CA VAL A 172 -1.85 -1.63 -11.29
C VAL A 172 -2.70 -0.59 -10.58
N LEU A 173 -2.08 0.33 -9.82
CA LEU A 173 -2.82 1.45 -9.22
C LEU A 173 -3.36 2.41 -10.29
N THR A 174 -2.62 2.68 -11.36
CA THR A 174 -3.14 3.49 -12.46
C THR A 174 -4.36 2.84 -13.12
N GLY A 175 -4.34 1.52 -13.30
CA GLY A 175 -5.48 0.77 -13.84
C GLY A 175 -6.69 0.76 -12.90
N LEU A 176 -6.48 0.58 -11.60
CA LEU A 176 -7.56 0.57 -10.61
C LEU A 176 -8.08 1.96 -10.30
N VAL A 177 -7.25 2.99 -10.21
CA VAL A 177 -7.65 4.39 -10.19
C VAL A 177 -8.42 4.70 -11.47
N ALA A 178 -7.94 4.32 -12.66
CA ALA A 178 -8.70 4.55 -13.89
C ALA A 178 -10.08 3.83 -13.87
N ALA A 179 -10.16 2.61 -13.35
CA ALA A 179 -11.42 1.87 -13.23
C ALA A 179 -12.36 2.43 -12.14
N THR A 180 -11.81 2.97 -11.06
CA THR A 180 -12.58 3.47 -9.90
C THR A 180 -12.86 4.97 -9.92
N LEU A 181 -12.06 5.79 -10.61
CA LEU A 181 -12.22 7.24 -10.75
C LEU A 181 -12.81 7.68 -12.09
N ILE A 182 -12.68 6.86 -13.15
CA ILE A 182 -13.19 7.20 -14.47
C ILE A 182 -14.35 6.25 -14.78
N GLY A 183 -15.53 6.60 -14.27
CA GLY A 183 -16.76 6.11 -14.87
C GLY A 183 -16.71 6.42 -16.37
N ALA A 184 -16.70 5.37 -17.19
CA ALA A 184 -16.84 5.34 -18.65
C ALA A 184 -17.06 6.72 -19.32
N ALA A 185 -15.98 7.47 -19.54
CA ALA A 185 -15.96 8.63 -20.43
C ALA A 185 -14.59 8.69 -21.13
N THR A 186 -14.51 7.97 -22.26
CA THR A 186 -13.62 8.18 -23.41
C THR A 186 -12.18 8.67 -23.12
N LEU A 187 -11.22 7.74 -23.08
CA LEU A 187 -9.85 8.07 -23.49
C LEU A 187 -9.81 8.08 -25.02
N PRO A 188 -9.43 9.19 -25.70
CA PRO A 188 -8.91 9.05 -27.04
C PRO A 188 -7.56 8.35 -26.90
N VAL A 189 -7.46 7.17 -27.50
CA VAL A 189 -6.20 6.49 -27.76
C VAL A 189 -5.36 7.41 -28.66
N ALA A 190 -4.53 8.25 -28.05
CA ALA A 190 -3.47 8.94 -28.76
C ALA A 190 -2.30 7.96 -28.90
N GLN A 191 -2.32 7.19 -29.98
CA GLN A 191 -1.14 6.51 -30.50
C GLN A 191 -0.14 7.57 -30.95
N SER A 192 0.80 7.94 -30.08
CA SER A 192 2.04 8.58 -30.52
C SER A 192 3.12 7.52 -30.68
N LEU A 193 3.15 6.89 -31.87
CA LEU A 193 4.34 6.20 -32.36
C LEU A 193 5.49 7.22 -32.46
N PRO A 194 6.70 6.94 -31.96
CA PRO A 194 7.84 7.77 -32.28
C PRO A 194 8.26 7.46 -33.71
N THR A 195 7.97 8.38 -34.63
CA THR A 195 8.60 8.39 -35.96
C THR A 195 10.10 8.61 -35.76
N ILE A 196 10.88 7.57 -36.01
CA ILE A 196 12.33 7.65 -36.17
C ILE A 196 12.57 8.57 -37.37
N ILE A 197 13.07 9.77 -37.11
CA ILE A 197 13.66 10.61 -38.14
C ILE A 197 15.04 10.01 -38.42
N ASP A 198 15.18 9.54 -39.64
CA ASP A 198 16.39 8.98 -40.22
C ASP A 198 17.53 10.01 -40.26
N LEU A 199 18.72 9.55 -39.92
CA LEU A 199 19.96 10.31 -39.82
C LEU A 199 20.66 10.23 -41.19
N GLY A 200 21.05 11.39 -41.73
CA GLY A 200 21.52 11.49 -43.11
C GLY A 200 22.68 10.57 -43.51
N MET A 201 22.66 10.18 -44.79
CA MET A 201 23.76 10.13 -45.76
C MET A 201 23.14 10.01 -47.15
#